data_AF-A0A3M0YAE2-F1
#
_entry.id   AF-A0A3M0YAE2-F1
#
_cell.length_a   1.000
_cell.length_b   1.000
_cell.length_c   1.000
_cell.angle_alpha   90.00
_cell.angle_beta   90.00
_cell.angle_gamma   90.00
#
_symmetry.space_group_name_H-M   'P 1'
#
loop_
_entity.id
_entity.type
_entity.pdbx_description
1 polymer ?
#
loop_
_entity_poly.entity_id
_entity_poly.type
_entity_poly.pdbx_seq_one_letter_code
_entity_poly.pdbx_strand_id
1 'polypeptide(L)'
;MSKKGLSRRKFLGVTAGAGVASGLLPFVPKAQAKEAPKDYVAPGELDEYYGFWSGGHSGEVRILGVPSMRELMRIPVFNIDSATGWGITNESKRILAGGGGPYPNGDAHHPHMSFTDGTYDGRYIFINDKANTRVARIRCDIMKTDKIVAVPNVAAIHGLRPQKVPRTGYVFCNAEFRIPHPNDGRFLDEPDKYYTMFTAIDGDTMEVAWQVIVDGNLDNCDADYTGRYAAACCYNGEGGVHLEDMIRNERDWVVVFNIPAIEAAVKAGKYTTLGDSKVPIV
;
A
#
# COMPACT_ATOMS: atom_id res chain seq x y z
N MET A 1 7.30 -2.15 49.70
CA MET A 1 6.81 -3.17 50.65
C MET A 1 6.89 -4.56 50.01
N SER A 2 7.56 -5.46 50.71
CA SER A 2 7.95 -6.86 50.47
C SER A 2 7.23 -7.72 49.40
N LYS A 3 8.03 -8.30 48.49
CA LYS A 3 7.73 -9.54 47.74
C LYS A 3 7.67 -10.73 48.72
N LYS A 4 6.50 -11.33 48.92
CA LYS A 4 6.38 -12.63 49.63
C LYS A 4 6.54 -13.78 48.64
N GLY A 5 7.77 -14.29 48.52
CA GLY A 5 8.03 -15.59 47.90
C GLY A 5 7.40 -16.72 48.72
N LEU A 6 6.78 -17.68 48.03
CA LEU A 6 6.37 -18.94 48.66
C LEU A 6 7.62 -19.69 49.15
N SER A 7 7.68 -19.94 50.46
CA SER A 7 8.75 -20.71 51.11
C SER A 7 8.61 -22.21 50.83
N ARG A 8 9.73 -22.85 50.47
CA ARG A 8 9.89 -24.30 50.22
C ARG A 8 9.50 -25.22 51.39
N ARG A 9 9.08 -24.68 52.55
CA ARG A 9 8.70 -25.45 53.76
C ARG A 9 7.24 -25.87 53.85
N LYS A 10 6.35 -25.48 52.92
CA LYS A 10 4.96 -25.99 52.89
C LYS A 10 4.76 -27.28 52.09
N PHE A 11 5.82 -27.87 51.51
CA PHE A 11 5.70 -29.03 50.61
C PHE A 11 5.91 -30.40 51.28
N LEU A 12 6.19 -30.49 52.58
CA LEU A 12 6.59 -31.76 53.23
C LEU A 12 5.82 -32.08 54.52
N GLY A 13 4.56 -31.65 54.62
CA GLY A 13 3.78 -31.74 55.85
C GLY A 13 2.57 -32.66 55.81
N VAL A 14 2.61 -33.82 55.16
CA VAL A 14 1.60 -34.88 55.38
C VAL A 14 2.26 -36.26 55.27
N THR A 15 2.87 -36.73 56.35
CA THR A 15 3.20 -38.15 56.53
C THR A 15 3.18 -38.49 58.02
N ALA A 16 2.02 -38.93 58.53
CA ALA A 16 1.90 -39.75 59.75
C ALA A 16 0.51 -40.40 59.78
N GLY A 17 0.43 -41.72 59.59
CA GLY A 17 -0.81 -42.50 59.74
C GLY A 17 -0.81 -43.85 58.99
N ALA A 18 -0.30 -44.88 59.66
CA ALA A 18 -0.26 -46.34 59.41
C ALA A 18 -1.12 -47.01 58.30
N GLY A 19 -0.50 -47.99 57.60
CA GLY A 19 -1.16 -49.20 57.05
C GLY A 19 -0.93 -49.48 55.56
N VAL A 20 -0.12 -50.50 55.24
CA VAL A 20 0.40 -50.83 53.90
C VAL A 20 -0.49 -51.84 53.15
N ALA A 21 -0.94 -51.47 51.94
CA ALA A 21 -0.93 -52.30 50.72
C ALA A 21 -1.26 -51.41 49.50
N SER A 22 -0.47 -50.35 49.31
CA SER A 22 -0.64 -49.40 48.22
C SER A 22 0.08 -49.92 46.98
N GLY A 23 -0.69 -50.38 45.98
CA GLY A 23 -0.19 -50.48 44.61
C GLY A 23 0.25 -49.07 44.17
N LEU A 24 1.55 -48.81 44.20
CA LEU A 24 2.16 -47.56 43.77
C LEU A 24 2.06 -47.47 42.24
N LEU A 25 0.92 -47.03 41.73
CA LEU A 25 0.87 -46.41 40.42
C LEU A 25 1.71 -45.13 40.52
N PRO A 26 2.75 -44.96 39.67
CA PRO A 26 3.49 -43.71 39.65
C PRO A 26 2.50 -42.61 39.26
N PHE A 27 2.28 -41.66 40.17
CA PHE A 27 1.64 -40.39 39.85
C PHE A 27 2.58 -39.65 38.91
N VAL A 28 2.44 -39.90 37.61
CA VAL A 28 3.05 -39.07 36.58
C VAL A 28 2.19 -37.81 36.54
N PRO A 29 2.65 -36.64 37.01
CA PRO A 29 1.91 -35.42 36.76
C PRO A 29 1.78 -35.30 35.25
N LYS A 30 0.54 -35.34 34.73
CA LYS A 30 0.30 -34.96 33.34
C LYS A 30 0.85 -33.54 33.20
N ALA A 31 1.94 -33.40 32.46
CA ALA A 31 2.41 -32.10 32.04
C ALA A 31 1.23 -31.43 31.35
N GLN A 32 0.68 -30.39 31.97
CA GLN A 32 -0.41 -29.64 31.40
C GLN A 32 0.23 -28.86 30.24
N ALA A 33 0.15 -29.44 29.03
CA ALA A 33 0.59 -28.76 27.83
C ALA A 33 -0.17 -27.43 27.78
N LYS A 34 0.56 -26.30 27.80
CA LYS A 34 -0.07 -25.02 27.53
C LYS A 34 -0.67 -25.11 26.13
N GLU A 35 -1.96 -24.78 26.01
CA GLU A 35 -2.57 -24.61 24.69
C GLU A 35 -1.74 -23.61 23.89
N ALA A 36 -1.49 -23.93 22.63
CA ALA A 36 -0.78 -23.03 21.75
C ALA A 36 -1.61 -21.73 21.59
N PRO A 37 -0.95 -20.56 21.48
CA PRO A 37 -1.63 -19.32 21.13
C PRO A 37 -2.48 -19.46 19.86
N LYS A 38 -3.58 -18.72 19.72
CA LYS A 38 -4.47 -18.80 18.55
C LYS A 38 -3.81 -18.35 17.23
N ASP A 39 -2.75 -17.57 17.34
CA ASP A 39 -1.90 -17.07 16.26
C ASP A 39 -0.69 -17.97 15.98
N TYR A 40 -0.54 -19.08 16.71
CA TYR A 40 0.47 -20.08 16.43
C TYR A 40 0.03 -20.98 15.27
N VAL A 41 0.83 -21.01 14.21
CA VAL A 41 0.66 -21.91 13.06
C VAL A 41 1.80 -22.94 13.09
N ALA A 42 1.46 -24.20 13.37
CA ALA A 42 2.44 -25.26 13.58
C ALA A 42 3.12 -25.71 12.28
N PRO A 43 4.27 -26.41 12.34
CA PRO A 43 4.85 -27.05 11.16
C PRO A 43 3.84 -28.01 10.49
N GLY A 44 3.59 -27.80 9.20
CA GLY A 44 2.61 -28.56 8.41
C GLY A 44 1.21 -27.91 8.34
N GLU A 45 0.96 -26.87 9.13
CA GLU A 45 -0.28 -26.07 9.04
C GLU A 45 -0.09 -24.87 8.09
N LEU A 46 -1.21 -24.42 7.52
CA LEU A 46 -1.27 -23.27 6.61
C LEU A 46 -1.80 -22.04 7.32
N ASP A 47 -1.34 -20.87 6.88
CA ASP A 47 -1.95 -19.60 7.24
C ASP A 47 -3.34 -19.45 6.61
N GLU A 48 -4.21 -18.69 7.26
CA GLU A 48 -5.60 -18.49 6.84
C GLU A 48 -5.71 -17.38 5.77
N TYR A 49 -4.87 -16.35 5.85
CA TYR A 49 -4.88 -15.23 4.91
C TYR A 49 -3.49 -14.95 4.32
N TYR A 50 -3.51 -14.41 3.11
CA TYR A 50 -2.37 -13.72 2.53
C TYR A 50 -2.38 -12.25 2.91
N GLY A 51 -1.25 -11.80 3.42
CA GLY A 51 -0.94 -10.40 3.61
C GLY A 51 -0.08 -9.86 2.48
N PHE A 52 -0.48 -8.76 1.84
CA PHE A 52 0.35 -8.05 0.87
C PHE A 52 0.88 -6.75 1.49
N TRP A 53 2.19 -6.72 1.74
CA TRP A 53 2.86 -5.67 2.49
C TRP A 53 3.69 -4.78 1.58
N SER A 54 3.64 -3.48 1.88
CA SER A 54 4.58 -2.52 1.33
C SER A 54 6.00 -2.86 1.81
N GLY A 55 6.97 -2.77 0.91
CA GLY A 55 8.39 -2.78 1.25
C GLY A 55 8.94 -1.41 1.69
N GLY A 56 8.15 -0.34 1.61
CA GLY A 56 8.60 1.04 1.80
C GLY A 56 9.76 1.37 0.86
N HIS A 57 10.78 2.03 1.41
CA HIS A 57 12.02 2.41 0.73
C HIS A 57 12.86 1.24 0.19
N SER A 58 12.50 -0.01 0.49
CA SER A 58 13.11 -1.16 -0.19
C SER A 58 12.58 -1.39 -1.61
N GLY A 59 11.45 -0.76 -1.99
CA GLY A 59 10.90 -0.78 -3.35
C GLY A 59 10.24 -2.10 -3.78
N GLU A 60 10.10 -3.09 -2.90
CA GLU A 60 9.46 -4.38 -3.17
C GLU A 60 8.04 -4.47 -2.60
N VAL A 61 7.32 -5.54 -2.92
CA VAL A 61 6.10 -5.98 -2.22
C VAL A 61 6.36 -7.34 -1.55
N ARG A 62 5.87 -7.52 -0.33
CA ARG A 62 6.06 -8.77 0.45
C ARG A 62 4.75 -9.52 0.60
N ILE A 63 4.81 -10.85 0.52
CA ILE A 63 3.68 -11.72 0.85
C ILE A 63 3.92 -12.31 2.23
N LEU A 64 2.99 -12.12 3.15
CA LEU A 64 3.00 -12.68 4.49
C LEU A 64 1.87 -13.71 4.66
N GLY A 65 2.09 -14.70 5.51
CA GLY A 65 1.03 -15.55 6.04
C GLY A 65 0.45 -14.93 7.30
N VAL A 66 -0.89 -14.94 7.44
CA VAL A 66 -1.60 -14.46 8.64
C VAL A 66 -2.46 -15.61 9.19
N PRO A 67 -2.39 -15.93 10.49
CA PRO A 67 -1.85 -15.12 11.58
C PRO A 67 -0.37 -15.34 11.93
N SER A 68 0.38 -16.22 11.26
CA SER A 68 1.76 -16.53 11.66
C SER A 68 2.75 -15.36 11.51
N MET A 69 2.41 -14.39 10.67
CA MET A 69 3.22 -13.22 10.30
C MET A 69 4.56 -13.57 9.63
N ARG A 70 4.69 -14.79 9.09
CA ARG A 70 5.88 -15.22 8.35
C ARG A 70 5.90 -14.59 6.97
N GLU A 71 7.05 -14.07 6.55
CA GLU A 71 7.27 -13.66 5.15
C GLU A 71 7.40 -14.91 4.28
N LEU A 72 6.47 -15.06 3.33
CA LEU A 72 6.40 -16.21 2.42
C LEU A 72 7.15 -15.93 1.11
N MET A 73 7.17 -14.68 0.65
CA MET A 73 7.76 -14.29 -0.63
C MET A 73 8.07 -12.79 -0.69
N ARG A 74 9.06 -12.44 -1.53
CA ARG A 74 9.34 -11.07 -1.97
C ARG A 74 9.06 -10.96 -3.47
N ILE A 75 8.29 -9.95 -3.86
CA ILE A 75 8.00 -9.61 -5.25
C ILE A 75 8.80 -8.35 -5.58
N PRO A 76 9.83 -8.43 -6.43
CA PRO A 76 10.57 -7.24 -6.82
C PRO A 76 9.72 -6.36 -7.73
N VAL A 77 9.75 -5.05 -7.48
CA VAL A 77 8.93 -4.06 -8.20
C VAL A 77 9.80 -2.91 -8.68
N PHE A 78 10.25 -2.06 -7.75
CA PHE A 78 11.02 -0.85 -8.05
C PHE A 78 12.50 -1.00 -7.69
N ASN A 79 12.86 -2.03 -6.94
CA ASN A 79 14.24 -2.37 -6.59
C ASN A 79 14.95 -3.13 -7.70
N ILE A 80 16.28 -3.21 -7.62
CA ILE A 80 17.07 -4.20 -8.36
C ILE A 80 17.21 -5.43 -7.46
N ASP A 81 16.72 -6.58 -7.92
CA ASP A 81 16.77 -7.82 -7.15
C ASP A 81 17.85 -8.75 -7.69
N SER A 82 18.87 -8.97 -6.86
CA SER A 82 19.97 -9.88 -7.15
C SER A 82 19.51 -11.34 -7.29
N ALA A 83 18.50 -11.77 -6.52
CA ALA A 83 18.09 -13.16 -6.48
C ALA A 83 17.41 -13.61 -7.79
N THR A 84 16.48 -12.80 -8.30
CA THR A 84 15.74 -13.12 -9.54
C THR A 84 16.30 -12.45 -10.79
N GLY A 85 17.19 -11.48 -10.64
CA GLY A 85 17.69 -10.64 -11.73
C GLY A 85 16.70 -9.56 -12.19
N TRP A 86 15.62 -9.30 -11.44
CA TRP A 86 14.72 -8.18 -11.73
C TRP A 86 15.47 -6.85 -11.73
N GLY A 87 15.31 -6.06 -12.79
CA GLY A 87 16.10 -4.85 -13.05
C GLY A 87 17.36 -5.09 -13.89
N ILE A 88 17.75 -6.35 -14.09
CA ILE A 88 18.94 -6.74 -14.86
C ILE A 88 18.54 -7.49 -16.13
N THR A 89 17.56 -8.39 -16.05
CA THR A 89 17.04 -9.16 -17.19
C THR A 89 16.38 -8.27 -18.25
N ASN A 90 16.37 -8.72 -19.50
CA ASN A 90 15.76 -7.96 -20.59
C ASN A 90 14.25 -7.80 -20.41
N GLU A 91 13.58 -8.82 -19.86
CA GLU A 91 12.15 -8.85 -19.60
C GLU A 91 11.76 -7.81 -18.55
N SER A 92 12.48 -7.78 -17.43
CA SER A 92 12.21 -6.80 -16.35
C SER A 92 12.57 -5.37 -16.77
N LYS A 93 13.68 -5.18 -17.50
CA LYS A 93 14.04 -3.86 -18.08
C LYS A 93 12.97 -3.34 -19.03
N ARG A 94 12.36 -4.21 -19.85
CA ARG A 94 11.25 -3.82 -20.72
C ARG A 94 10.03 -3.33 -19.94
N ILE A 95 9.72 -3.96 -18.79
CA ILE A 95 8.62 -3.53 -17.92
C ILE A 95 8.96 -2.21 -17.22
N LEU A 96 10.18 -2.08 -16.67
CA LEU A 96 10.67 -0.88 -15.97
C LEU A 96 10.75 0.34 -16.89
N ALA A 97 11.00 0.15 -18.19
CA ALA A 97 11.01 1.21 -19.18
C ALA A 97 9.65 1.93 -19.30
N GLY A 98 8.53 1.23 -19.02
CA GLY A 98 7.20 1.86 -18.95
C GLY A 98 7.07 2.90 -17.83
N GLY A 99 7.90 2.78 -16.79
CA GLY A 99 8.05 3.75 -15.70
C GLY A 99 9.18 4.76 -15.91
N GLY A 100 9.76 4.88 -17.11
CA GLY A 100 10.91 5.77 -17.38
C GLY A 100 12.26 5.24 -16.87
N GLY A 101 12.29 4.02 -16.32
CA GLY A 101 13.48 3.40 -15.74
C GLY A 101 14.31 2.57 -16.73
N PRO A 102 15.29 1.79 -16.24
CA PRO A 102 15.43 1.36 -14.85
C PRO A 102 16.02 2.43 -13.92
N TYR A 103 15.40 2.61 -12.75
CA TYR A 103 15.97 3.32 -11.62
C TYR A 103 16.46 2.30 -10.58
N PRO A 104 17.53 2.59 -9.83
CA PRO A 104 18.07 1.65 -8.85
C PRO A 104 17.27 1.60 -7.54
N ASN A 105 16.25 2.46 -7.37
CA ASN A 105 15.47 2.59 -6.15
C ASN A 105 13.97 2.78 -6.45
N GLY A 106 13.18 2.66 -5.38
CA GLY A 106 11.81 3.15 -5.28
C GLY A 106 11.34 3.12 -3.83
N ASP A 107 10.20 3.74 -3.58
CA ASP A 107 9.55 3.77 -2.28
C ASP A 107 8.09 3.33 -2.45
N ALA A 108 7.81 2.07 -2.07
CA ALA A 108 6.53 1.41 -2.28
C ALA A 108 5.58 1.67 -1.09
N HIS A 109 4.41 2.28 -1.28
CA HIS A 109 3.52 2.66 -0.15
C HIS A 109 2.26 1.81 0.01
N HIS A 110 1.36 1.81 -0.97
CA HIS A 110 -0.01 1.33 -0.78
C HIS A 110 -0.37 0.13 -1.68
N PRO A 111 -0.06 -1.13 -1.25
CA PRO A 111 -0.44 -2.32 -2.00
C PRO A 111 -1.94 -2.60 -1.85
N HIS A 112 -2.67 -2.61 -2.97
CA HIS A 112 -4.10 -2.92 -2.97
C HIS A 112 -4.49 -3.87 -4.09
N MET A 113 -5.27 -4.89 -3.72
CA MET A 113 -5.77 -5.89 -4.65
C MET A 113 -6.97 -5.36 -5.45
N SER A 114 -7.13 -5.84 -6.68
CA SER A 114 -8.29 -5.57 -7.53
C SER A 114 -9.59 -6.13 -6.94
N PHE A 115 -10.69 -5.46 -7.29
CA PHE A 115 -12.04 -5.73 -6.85
C PHE A 115 -12.95 -6.14 -8.01
N THR A 116 -13.94 -6.96 -7.68
CA THR A 116 -15.19 -7.16 -8.43
C THR A 116 -16.34 -7.14 -7.42
N ASP A 117 -17.37 -6.33 -7.68
CA ASP A 117 -18.54 -6.12 -6.82
C ASP A 117 -18.18 -5.87 -5.34
N GLY A 118 -17.17 -5.03 -5.11
CA GLY A 118 -16.76 -4.63 -3.75
C GLY A 118 -15.98 -5.71 -2.98
N THR A 119 -15.68 -6.85 -3.59
CA THR A 119 -14.86 -7.92 -2.99
C THR A 119 -13.58 -8.13 -3.79
N TYR A 120 -12.50 -8.53 -3.12
CA TYR A 120 -11.25 -8.88 -3.79
C TYR A 120 -11.45 -10.02 -4.79
N ASP A 121 -10.94 -9.85 -6.01
CA ASP A 121 -11.08 -10.83 -7.09
C ASP A 121 -9.79 -11.58 -7.43
N GLY A 122 -8.69 -11.28 -6.72
CA GLY A 122 -7.44 -12.02 -6.82
C GLY A 122 -6.69 -11.86 -8.14
N ARG A 123 -7.05 -10.91 -9.03
CA ARG A 123 -6.38 -10.76 -10.34
C ARG A 123 -5.06 -10.02 -10.23
N TYR A 124 -5.07 -8.84 -9.60
CA TYR A 124 -3.94 -7.93 -9.56
C TYR A 124 -3.73 -7.32 -8.19
N ILE A 125 -2.49 -6.90 -7.93
CA ILE A 125 -2.14 -5.96 -6.85
C ILE A 125 -1.52 -4.73 -7.50
N PHE A 126 -2.01 -3.56 -7.13
CA PHE A 126 -1.47 -2.28 -7.55
C PHE A 126 -0.63 -1.69 -6.42
N ILE A 127 0.48 -1.03 -6.76
CA ILE A 127 1.41 -0.42 -5.82
C ILE A 127 2.03 0.83 -6.44
N ASN A 128 2.11 1.92 -5.68
CA ASN A 128 2.76 3.16 -6.13
C ASN A 128 4.24 3.18 -5.76
N ASP A 129 5.00 4.01 -6.48
CA ASP A 129 6.33 4.48 -6.12
C ASP A 129 6.30 5.99 -5.87
N LYS A 130 6.50 6.39 -4.61
CA LYS A 130 6.58 7.80 -4.22
C LYS A 130 7.87 8.45 -4.67
N ALA A 131 8.98 7.72 -4.73
CA ALA A 131 10.28 8.31 -5.01
C ALA A 131 10.42 8.79 -6.46
N ASN A 132 9.88 8.03 -7.43
CA ASN A 132 10.06 8.33 -8.86
C ASN A 132 8.73 8.45 -9.63
N THR A 133 7.62 8.69 -8.93
CA THR A 133 6.31 9.01 -9.53
C THR A 133 5.79 7.92 -10.49
N ARG A 134 5.73 6.67 -10.02
CA ARG A 134 5.28 5.52 -10.81
C ARG A 134 4.16 4.76 -10.15
N VAL A 135 3.43 3.98 -10.92
CA VAL A 135 2.51 2.94 -10.41
C VAL A 135 2.81 1.62 -11.11
N ALA A 136 2.82 0.55 -10.35
CA ALA A 136 3.05 -0.80 -10.84
C ALA A 136 1.82 -1.70 -10.62
N ARG A 137 1.70 -2.71 -11.48
CA ARG A 137 0.76 -3.81 -11.34
C ARG A 137 1.51 -5.12 -11.21
N ILE A 138 1.09 -5.92 -10.24
CA ILE A 138 1.55 -7.27 -9.97
C ILE A 138 0.42 -8.22 -10.35
N ARG A 139 0.75 -9.24 -11.12
CA ARG A 139 -0.14 -10.36 -11.43
C ARG A 139 -0.11 -11.38 -10.31
N CYS A 140 -1.26 -11.67 -9.71
CA CYS A 140 -1.37 -12.58 -8.59
C CYS A 140 -1.18 -14.06 -8.98
N ASP A 141 -1.47 -14.43 -10.22
CA ASP A 141 -1.32 -15.81 -10.70
C ASP A 141 0.15 -16.25 -10.84
N ILE A 142 1.06 -15.30 -11.06
CA ILE A 142 2.51 -15.55 -11.15
C ILE A 142 3.32 -14.83 -10.06
N MET A 143 2.67 -14.00 -9.23
CA MET A 143 3.30 -13.15 -8.20
C MET A 143 4.51 -12.36 -8.71
N LYS A 144 4.33 -11.71 -9.87
CA LYS A 144 5.35 -10.84 -10.50
C LYS A 144 4.73 -9.57 -11.05
N THR A 145 5.52 -8.50 -10.99
CA THR A 145 5.21 -7.23 -11.63
C THR A 145 5.17 -7.42 -13.14
N ASP A 146 4.06 -7.04 -13.78
CA ASP A 146 3.84 -7.21 -15.22
C ASP A 146 3.79 -5.87 -15.98
N LYS A 147 3.45 -4.78 -15.28
CA LYS A 147 3.35 -3.42 -15.83
C LYS A 147 3.84 -2.40 -14.83
N ILE A 148 4.48 -1.35 -15.35
CA ILE A 148 4.80 -0.12 -14.63
C ILE A 148 4.50 1.05 -15.57
N VAL A 149 3.89 2.11 -15.02
CA VAL A 149 3.61 3.36 -15.73
C VAL A 149 4.19 4.54 -14.94
N ALA A 150 4.86 5.45 -15.63
CA ALA A 150 5.21 6.76 -15.08
C ALA A 150 3.99 7.69 -15.16
N VAL A 151 3.66 8.38 -14.07
CA VAL A 151 2.53 9.31 -14.06
C VAL A 151 3.03 10.69 -14.48
N PRO A 152 2.57 11.23 -15.62
CA PRO A 152 3.09 12.49 -16.15
C PRO A 152 2.58 13.69 -15.36
N ASN A 153 3.26 14.83 -15.53
CA ASN A 153 2.87 16.15 -15.03
C ASN A 153 2.81 16.28 -13.50
N VAL A 154 3.28 15.30 -12.74
CA VAL A 154 3.12 15.29 -11.29
C VAL A 154 4.38 14.80 -10.58
N ALA A 155 4.41 14.94 -9.26
CA ALA A 155 5.53 14.49 -8.43
C ALA A 155 5.02 13.72 -7.20
N ALA A 156 5.75 12.65 -6.86
CA ALA A 156 5.56 11.85 -5.65
C ALA A 156 4.16 11.21 -5.53
N ILE A 157 3.93 10.12 -6.26
CA ILE A 157 2.69 9.35 -6.10
C ILE A 157 2.66 8.73 -4.71
N HIS A 158 1.74 9.17 -3.85
CA HIS A 158 1.58 8.69 -2.48
C HIS A 158 0.32 7.83 -2.33
N GLY A 159 -0.82 8.41 -1.92
CA GLY A 159 -2.08 7.69 -1.78
C GLY A 159 -2.44 6.92 -3.05
N LEU A 160 -2.78 5.64 -2.91
CA LEU A 160 -3.26 4.81 -4.01
C LEU A 160 -4.35 3.87 -3.51
N ARG A 161 -5.49 3.84 -4.20
CA ARG A 161 -6.58 2.88 -3.98
C ARG A 161 -7.30 2.55 -5.28
N PRO A 162 -7.65 1.28 -5.52
CA PRO A 162 -8.48 0.90 -6.66
C PRO A 162 -9.95 1.22 -6.44
N GLN A 163 -10.67 1.46 -7.54
CA GLN A 163 -12.13 1.46 -7.58
C GLN A 163 -12.67 0.09 -7.14
N LYS A 164 -13.73 0.09 -6.31
CA LYS A 164 -14.28 -1.12 -5.71
C LYS A 164 -15.45 -1.72 -6.50
N VAL A 165 -16.31 -0.86 -7.06
CA VAL A 165 -17.57 -1.23 -7.72
C VAL A 165 -17.69 -0.51 -9.06
N PRO A 166 -18.23 -1.15 -10.12
CA PRO A 166 -18.61 -2.57 -10.19
C PRO A 166 -17.39 -3.50 -10.22
N ARG A 167 -16.22 -2.95 -10.52
CA ARG A 167 -14.92 -3.62 -10.44
C ARG A 167 -13.83 -2.55 -10.37
N THR A 168 -12.59 -2.98 -10.22
CA THR A 168 -11.44 -2.11 -10.47
C THR A 168 -11.32 -1.84 -11.98
N GLY A 169 -12.03 -0.81 -12.45
CA GLY A 169 -11.81 -0.17 -13.74
C GLY A 169 -10.70 0.86 -13.66
N TYR A 170 -10.75 1.72 -12.62
CA TYR A 170 -9.68 2.66 -12.31
C TYR A 170 -8.86 2.28 -11.07
N VAL A 171 -7.59 2.65 -11.11
CA VAL A 171 -6.71 2.78 -9.95
C VAL A 171 -6.49 4.27 -9.73
N PHE A 172 -6.93 4.76 -8.58
CA PHE A 172 -6.77 6.16 -8.20
C PHE A 172 -5.46 6.36 -7.46
N CYS A 173 -4.75 7.43 -7.80
CA CYS A 173 -3.55 7.80 -7.07
C CYS A 173 -3.35 9.32 -6.97
N ASN A 174 -2.72 9.72 -5.87
CA ASN A 174 -2.47 11.10 -5.49
C ASN A 174 -1.03 11.45 -5.77
N ALA A 175 -0.78 12.56 -6.45
CA ALA A 175 0.52 13.20 -6.40
C ALA A 175 0.60 14.16 -5.20
N GLU A 176 1.55 13.92 -4.32
CA GLU A 176 1.60 14.62 -3.03
C GLU A 176 2.22 16.00 -3.11
N PHE A 177 3.21 16.16 -3.98
CA PHE A 177 3.94 17.42 -4.08
C PHE A 177 3.38 18.30 -5.17
N ARG A 178 3.14 19.56 -4.80
CA ARG A 178 2.79 20.61 -5.76
C ARG A 178 4.04 21.04 -6.52
N ILE A 179 3.93 21.16 -7.83
CA ILE A 179 5.01 21.59 -8.72
C ILE A 179 4.48 22.65 -9.70
N PRO A 180 5.34 23.48 -10.32
CA PRO A 180 4.89 24.39 -11.37
C PRO A 180 4.60 23.65 -12.67
N HIS A 181 3.71 24.23 -13.49
CA HIS A 181 3.43 23.74 -14.84
C HIS A 181 3.48 24.90 -15.85
N PRO A 182 4.47 24.93 -16.76
CA PRO A 182 5.53 23.93 -16.95
C PRO A 182 6.58 23.94 -15.82
N ASN A 183 7.14 22.75 -15.54
CA ASN A 183 8.24 22.58 -14.59
C ASN A 183 9.62 22.64 -15.28
N ASP A 184 9.97 23.79 -15.82
CA ASP A 184 11.20 24.00 -16.61
C ASP A 184 12.23 24.93 -15.94
N GLY A 185 12.10 25.12 -14.62
CA GLY A 185 13.03 25.90 -13.82
C GLY A 185 12.78 27.41 -13.79
N ARG A 186 11.77 27.92 -14.50
CA ARG A 186 11.46 29.37 -14.49
C ARG A 186 10.72 29.85 -13.24
N PHE A 187 10.04 28.96 -12.53
CA PHE A 187 9.12 29.29 -11.43
C PHE A 187 9.53 28.65 -10.11
N LEU A 188 10.83 28.46 -9.86
CA LEU A 188 11.34 27.70 -8.70
C LEU A 188 11.05 28.32 -7.32
N ASP A 189 10.79 29.62 -7.27
CA ASP A 189 10.51 30.36 -6.03
C ASP A 189 9.11 31.00 -6.04
N GLU A 190 8.19 30.45 -6.85
CA GLU A 190 6.82 30.97 -7.02
C GLU A 190 5.76 29.92 -6.65
N PRO A 191 5.62 29.56 -5.36
CA PRO A 191 4.75 28.46 -4.91
C PRO A 191 3.26 28.67 -5.17
N ASP A 192 2.82 29.91 -5.42
CA ASP A 192 1.45 30.22 -5.84
C ASP A 192 1.13 29.70 -7.25
N LYS A 193 2.16 29.39 -8.05
CA LYS A 193 2.00 28.75 -9.38
C LYS A 193 1.98 27.23 -9.29
N TYR A 194 2.10 26.66 -8.10
CA TYR A 194 2.24 25.22 -7.93
C TYR A 194 0.90 24.59 -7.66
N TYR A 195 0.60 23.53 -8.40
CA TYR A 195 -0.54 22.68 -8.13
C TYR A 195 -0.14 21.21 -8.23
N THR A 196 -1.03 20.33 -7.78
CA THR A 196 -0.89 18.90 -7.96
C THR A 196 -2.15 18.35 -8.62
N MET A 197 -2.16 17.05 -8.91
CA MET A 197 -3.28 16.40 -9.57
C MET A 197 -3.64 15.05 -8.95
N PHE A 198 -4.94 14.80 -8.88
CA PHE A 198 -5.50 13.48 -8.67
C PHE A 198 -5.50 12.72 -10.00
N THR A 199 -5.08 11.46 -10.01
CA THR A 199 -4.90 10.69 -11.25
C THR A 199 -5.74 9.41 -11.22
N ALA A 200 -6.38 9.11 -12.35
CA ALA A 200 -6.94 7.79 -12.62
C ALA A 200 -6.12 7.04 -13.67
N ILE A 201 -5.74 5.81 -13.34
CA ILE A 201 -5.06 4.86 -14.24
C ILE A 201 -6.04 3.76 -14.58
N ASP A 202 -6.15 3.38 -15.85
CA ASP A 202 -6.91 2.21 -16.26
C ASP A 202 -6.25 0.94 -15.70
N GLY A 203 -6.98 0.17 -14.89
CA GLY A 203 -6.44 -1.00 -14.19
C GLY A 203 -6.07 -2.18 -15.09
N ASP A 204 -6.60 -2.23 -16.32
CA ASP A 204 -6.36 -3.29 -17.29
C ASP A 204 -5.23 -2.94 -18.26
N THR A 205 -5.23 -1.74 -18.82
CA THR A 205 -4.19 -1.30 -19.77
C THR A 205 -2.94 -0.78 -19.06
N MET A 206 -3.08 -0.30 -17.82
CA MET A 206 -2.05 0.44 -17.07
C MET A 206 -1.64 1.75 -17.76
N GLU A 207 -2.57 2.39 -18.46
CA GLU A 207 -2.41 3.73 -19.04
C GLU A 207 -3.11 4.77 -18.17
N VAL A 208 -2.55 5.98 -18.12
CA VAL A 208 -3.18 7.10 -17.40
C VAL A 208 -4.41 7.57 -18.18
N ALA A 209 -5.60 7.45 -17.57
CA ALA A 209 -6.87 7.74 -18.23
C ALA A 209 -7.21 9.23 -18.22
N TRP A 210 -7.02 9.89 -17.07
CA TRP A 210 -7.25 11.32 -16.88
C TRP A 210 -6.64 11.80 -15.56
N GLN A 211 -6.48 13.12 -15.44
CA GLN A 211 -6.04 13.81 -14.23
C GLN A 211 -7.00 14.95 -13.88
N VAL A 212 -7.04 15.33 -12.61
CA VAL A 212 -7.84 16.46 -12.10
C VAL A 212 -6.94 17.39 -11.30
N ILE A 213 -6.86 18.66 -11.70
CA ILE A 213 -6.15 19.68 -10.93
C ILE A 213 -6.93 19.98 -9.65
N VAL A 214 -6.22 20.17 -8.53
CA VAL A 214 -6.83 20.51 -7.24
C VAL A 214 -6.12 21.68 -6.58
N ASP A 215 -6.86 22.39 -5.74
CA ASP A 215 -6.27 23.27 -4.72
C ASP A 215 -5.61 22.44 -3.62
N GLY A 216 -4.61 23.01 -2.96
CA GLY A 216 -3.84 22.35 -1.92
C GLY A 216 -3.02 21.17 -2.45
N ASN A 217 -2.74 20.20 -1.58
CA ASN A 217 -2.03 18.98 -1.95
C ASN A 217 -2.92 17.72 -1.78
N LEU A 218 -2.36 16.53 -2.02
CA LEU A 218 -3.09 15.26 -1.91
C LEU A 218 -2.28 14.21 -1.16
N ASP A 219 -2.86 13.62 -0.13
CA ASP A 219 -2.20 12.63 0.73
C ASP A 219 -2.71 11.21 0.43
N ASN A 220 -3.59 10.64 1.25
CA ASN A 220 -4.27 9.37 0.99
C ASN A 220 -5.55 9.55 0.17
N CYS A 221 -6.02 8.47 -0.44
CA CYS A 221 -7.30 8.42 -1.14
C CYS A 221 -8.03 7.08 -0.93
N ASP A 222 -9.34 7.06 -1.16
CA ASP A 222 -10.15 5.84 -1.29
C ASP A 222 -11.36 6.07 -2.21
N ALA A 223 -12.04 4.99 -2.58
CA ALA A 223 -13.23 4.99 -3.43
C ALA A 223 -14.47 4.48 -2.67
N ASP A 224 -15.65 4.88 -3.12
CA ASP A 224 -16.91 4.37 -2.57
C ASP A 224 -17.27 2.96 -3.08
N TYR A 225 -18.40 2.43 -2.60
CA TYR A 225 -18.99 1.16 -3.04
C TYR A 225 -20.08 1.35 -4.11
N THR A 226 -20.09 2.47 -4.82
CA THR A 226 -21.03 2.71 -5.93
C THR A 226 -20.32 2.94 -7.26
N GLY A 227 -19.00 3.18 -7.23
CA GLY A 227 -18.20 3.54 -8.39
C GLY A 227 -18.34 5.01 -8.80
N ARG A 228 -19.07 5.81 -8.02
CA ARG A 228 -19.40 7.20 -8.36
C ARG A 228 -18.42 8.21 -7.80
N TYR A 229 -17.85 7.92 -6.63
CA TYR A 229 -17.00 8.86 -5.91
C TYR A 229 -15.66 8.26 -5.51
N ALA A 230 -14.62 9.09 -5.63
CA ALA A 230 -13.36 8.93 -4.94
C ALA A 230 -13.14 10.15 -4.03
N ALA A 231 -12.33 9.99 -2.99
CA ALA A 231 -12.00 11.09 -2.10
C ALA A 231 -10.52 11.04 -1.70
N ALA A 232 -9.92 12.21 -1.47
CA ALA A 232 -8.53 12.34 -1.04
C ALA A 232 -8.39 13.40 0.05
N CYS A 233 -7.57 13.13 1.08
CA CYS A 233 -7.23 14.12 2.09
C CYS A 233 -6.15 15.09 1.58
N CYS A 234 -6.21 16.32 2.06
CA CYS A 234 -5.21 17.36 1.88
C CYS A 234 -4.65 17.73 3.25
N TYR A 235 -3.33 17.89 3.36
CA TYR A 235 -2.68 18.39 4.58
C TYR A 235 -2.05 19.78 4.39
N ASN A 236 -1.91 20.24 3.15
CA ASN A 236 -1.27 21.51 2.81
C ASN A 236 -2.23 22.35 1.95
N GLY A 237 -3.37 22.71 2.54
CA GLY A 237 -4.34 23.61 1.92
C GLY A 237 -3.83 25.05 1.83
N GLU A 238 -2.80 25.39 2.59
CA GLU A 238 -2.13 26.70 2.61
C GLU A 238 -1.29 26.95 1.37
N GLY A 239 -0.81 25.89 0.73
CA GLY A 239 0.21 26.01 -0.28
C GLY A 239 1.58 26.42 0.28
N GLY A 240 1.90 25.96 1.49
CA GLY A 240 3.21 26.14 2.11
C GLY A 240 4.32 25.35 1.42
N VAL A 241 5.56 25.84 1.58
CA VAL A 241 6.81 25.16 1.17
C VAL A 241 7.77 24.93 2.34
N HIS A 242 7.47 25.52 3.50
CA HIS A 242 8.09 25.21 4.78
C HIS A 242 7.07 24.57 5.72
N LEU A 243 7.54 23.82 6.72
CA LEU A 243 6.68 23.05 7.62
C LEU A 243 5.67 23.94 8.34
N GLU A 244 6.13 25.09 8.84
CA GLU A 244 5.31 26.06 9.58
C GLU A 244 4.17 26.64 8.74
N ASP A 245 4.33 26.71 7.42
CA ASP A 245 3.30 27.20 6.51
C ASP A 245 2.21 26.15 6.27
N MET A 246 2.58 24.86 6.22
CA MET A 246 1.68 23.73 5.95
C MET A 246 0.82 23.31 7.16
N ILE A 247 0.97 23.98 8.30
CA ILE A 247 0.26 23.64 9.55
C ILE A 247 -0.45 24.86 10.15
N ARG A 248 -0.65 25.90 9.34
CA ARG A 248 -1.17 27.20 9.80
C ARG A 248 -2.69 27.17 9.90
N ASN A 249 -3.37 26.53 8.94
CA ASN A 249 -4.81 26.38 8.95
C ASN A 249 -5.21 25.41 10.07
N GLU A 250 -6.22 25.76 10.86
CA GLU A 250 -6.75 24.82 11.88
C GLU A 250 -7.41 23.58 11.27
N ARG A 251 -7.81 23.67 10.00
CA ARG A 251 -8.46 22.60 9.23
C ARG A 251 -8.10 22.70 7.76
N ASP A 252 -7.68 21.57 7.20
CA ASP A 252 -7.68 21.33 5.76
C ASP A 252 -9.02 20.69 5.33
N TRP A 253 -9.00 19.96 4.21
CA TRP A 253 -10.18 19.37 3.60
C TRP A 253 -9.95 17.97 3.05
N VAL A 254 -11.06 17.34 2.70
CA VAL A 254 -11.10 16.17 1.83
C VAL A 254 -11.72 16.61 0.51
N VAL A 255 -11.01 16.42 -0.60
CA VAL A 255 -11.55 16.64 -1.94
C VAL A 255 -12.36 15.42 -2.34
N VAL A 256 -13.59 15.61 -2.83
CA VAL A 256 -14.44 14.52 -3.34
C VAL A 256 -14.60 14.66 -4.85
N PHE A 257 -14.23 13.61 -5.57
CA PHE A 257 -14.24 13.55 -7.03
C PHE A 257 -15.49 12.82 -7.52
N ASN A 258 -16.26 13.46 -8.39
CA ASN A 258 -17.43 12.86 -9.04
C ASN A 258 -17.00 12.22 -10.38
N ILE A 259 -16.79 10.91 -10.35
CA ILE A 259 -16.21 10.15 -11.48
C ILE A 259 -17.07 10.30 -12.75
N PRO A 260 -18.41 10.09 -12.72
CA PRO A 260 -19.24 10.30 -13.92
C PRO A 260 -19.17 11.72 -14.51
N ALA A 261 -18.99 12.75 -13.67
CA ALA A 261 -18.86 14.11 -14.15
C ALA A 261 -17.51 14.35 -14.86
N ILE A 262 -16.44 13.77 -14.32
CA ILE A 262 -15.10 13.82 -14.93
C ILE A 262 -15.11 13.07 -16.26
N GLU A 263 -15.64 11.85 -16.30
CA GLU A 263 -15.78 11.06 -17.53
C GLU A 263 -16.60 11.80 -18.59
N ALA A 264 -17.69 12.46 -18.19
CA ALA A 264 -18.51 13.27 -19.09
C ALA A 264 -17.74 14.48 -19.64
N ALA A 265 -16.92 15.14 -18.82
CA ALA A 265 -16.07 16.25 -19.25
C ALA A 265 -15.01 15.78 -20.26
N VAL A 266 -14.31 14.69 -19.97
CA VAL A 266 -13.32 14.07 -20.87
C VAL A 266 -13.98 13.71 -22.20
N LYS A 267 -15.11 13.01 -22.18
CA LYS A 267 -15.86 12.61 -23.38
C LYS A 267 -16.35 13.80 -24.21
N ALA A 268 -16.70 14.90 -23.56
CA ALA A 268 -17.12 16.14 -24.21
C ALA A 268 -15.96 17.01 -24.73
N GLY A 269 -14.70 16.57 -24.56
CA GLY A 269 -13.52 17.36 -24.95
C GLY A 269 -13.27 18.56 -24.03
N LYS A 270 -13.86 18.59 -22.83
CA LYS A 270 -13.70 19.66 -21.84
C LYS A 270 -12.51 19.38 -20.93
N TYR A 271 -11.33 19.33 -21.53
CA TYR A 271 -10.08 19.09 -20.82
C TYR A 271 -8.95 19.88 -21.51
N THR A 272 -7.83 19.97 -20.81
CA THR A 272 -6.56 20.46 -21.35
C THR A 272 -5.51 19.36 -21.33
N THR A 273 -4.37 19.62 -21.97
CA THR A 273 -3.19 18.76 -21.94
C THR A 273 -1.98 19.61 -21.60
N LEU A 274 -0.99 19.02 -20.93
CA LEU A 274 0.26 19.71 -20.57
C LEU A 274 1.45 19.08 -21.31
N GLY A 275 2.27 19.94 -21.92
CA GLY A 275 3.43 19.53 -22.70
C GLY A 275 3.06 18.55 -23.83
N ASP A 276 3.85 17.50 -23.98
CA ASP A 276 3.63 16.44 -24.98
C ASP A 276 2.68 15.33 -24.49
N SER A 277 2.21 15.41 -23.24
CA SER A 277 1.31 14.42 -22.67
C SER A 277 -0.08 14.55 -23.29
N LYS A 278 -0.62 13.43 -23.78
CA LYS A 278 -2.00 13.36 -24.31
C LYS A 278 -3.05 13.08 -23.23
N VAL A 279 -2.63 12.98 -21.97
CA VAL A 279 -3.51 12.69 -20.85
C VAL A 279 -4.47 13.86 -20.66
N PRO A 280 -5.81 13.63 -20.68
CA PRO A 280 -6.80 14.65 -20.37
C PRO A 280 -6.66 15.16 -18.94
N ILE A 281 -6.64 16.48 -18.78
CA ILE A 281 -6.62 17.16 -17.47
C ILE A 281 -7.89 18.00 -17.36
N VAL A 282 -8.73 17.64 -16.38
CA VAL A 282 -10.02 18.29 -16.09
C VAL A 282 -9.87 19.27 -14.93
#